data_AF-A0A9D2LQN8-F1
#
_entry.id   AF-A0A9D2LQN8-F1
#
_cell.length_a   1.000
_cell.length_b   1.000
_cell.length_c   1.000
_cell.angle_alpha   90.00
_cell.angle_beta   90.00
_cell.angle_gamma   90.00
#
_symmetry.space_group_name_H-M   'P 1'
#
loop_
_entity.id
_entity.type
_entity.pdbx_description
1 polymer ?
#
loop_
_entity_poly.entity_id
_entity_poly.type
_entity_poly.pdbx_seq_one_letter_code
_entity_poly.pdbx_strand_id
1 'polypeptide(L)'
;MEKIYLTELFIENVRHLKDITIPLSEKEIKHLILTGRNGSGKTSVIESLSHYLGAVAASEQLKQTVDFLKYHEKALKELQAQGEKSSKIIEEERAFRHYKTEFEKLKSGVDLKF
;
A
#
# COMPACT_ATOMS: atom_id res chain seq x y z
N MET A 1 -20.61 -5.48 -15.80
CA MET A 1 -19.31 -5.40 -15.09
C MET A 1 -19.30 -4.11 -14.31
N GLU A 2 -19.03 -4.19 -13.02
CA GLU A 2 -18.74 -3.03 -12.18
C GLU A 2 -17.43 -2.39 -12.67
N LYS A 3 -17.39 -1.06 -12.78
CA LYS A 3 -16.19 -0.34 -13.23
C LYS A 3 -15.31 -0.08 -12.01
N ILE A 4 -14.12 -0.65 -11.99
CA ILE A 4 -13.09 -0.36 -10.98
C ILE A 4 -12.29 0.85 -11.46
N TYR A 5 -12.22 1.92 -10.66
CA TYR A 5 -11.45 3.13 -10.98
C TYR A 5 -10.88 3.77 -9.72
N LEU A 6 -9.76 4.47 -9.85
CA LEU A 6 -9.11 5.14 -8.73
C LEU A 6 -10.04 6.22 -8.12
N THR A 7 -10.28 6.12 -6.82
CA THR A 7 -11.07 7.05 -6.01
C THR A 7 -10.20 7.95 -5.15
N GLU A 8 -8.96 7.54 -4.84
CA GLU A 8 -7.97 8.34 -4.11
C GLU A 8 -6.54 7.87 -4.41
N LEU A 9 -5.62 8.83 -4.55
CA LEU A 9 -4.18 8.60 -4.49
C LEU A 9 -3.63 9.24 -3.21
N PHE A 10 -3.00 8.44 -2.36
CA PHE A 10 -2.21 8.95 -1.24
C PHE A 10 -0.72 8.78 -1.55
N ILE A 11 0.03 9.89 -1.52
CA ILE A 11 1.49 9.91 -1.63
C ILE A 11 2.03 9.94 -0.20
N GLU A 12 2.44 8.78 0.29
CA GLU A 12 3.05 8.65 1.62
C GLU A 12 4.45 9.27 1.61
N ASN A 13 5.32 8.81 0.71
CA ASN A 13 6.68 9.31 0.60
C ASN A 13 7.32 8.98 -0.76
N VAL A 14 7.34 9.97 -1.66
CA VAL A 14 7.99 9.89 -2.97
C VAL A 14 8.97 11.06 -3.12
N ARG A 15 10.27 10.77 -2.97
CA ARG A 15 11.35 11.77 -2.97
C ARG A 15 11.13 12.85 -1.89
N HIS A 16 10.73 14.05 -2.30
CA HIS A 16 10.44 15.17 -1.40
C HIS A 16 8.93 15.36 -1.14
N LEU A 17 8.08 14.63 -1.85
CA LEU A 17 6.63 14.64 -1.67
C LEU A 17 6.27 13.67 -0.54
N LYS A 18 5.56 14.15 0.48
CA LYS A 18 5.16 13.34 1.64
C LYS A 18 3.78 13.75 2.13
N ASP A 19 3.03 12.77 2.59
CA ASP A 19 1.72 12.94 3.23
C ASP A 19 0.72 13.77 2.40
N ILE A 20 0.67 13.54 1.07
CA ILE A 20 -0.23 14.25 0.15
C ILE A 20 -1.38 13.34 -0.23
N THR A 21 -2.61 13.76 0.08
CA THR A 21 -3.82 13.08 -0.39
C THR A 21 -4.38 13.80 -1.62
N ILE A 22 -4.61 13.06 -2.70
CA ILE A 22 -5.28 13.53 -3.91
C ILE A 22 -6.60 12.75 -4.04
N PRO A 23 -7.71 13.30 -3.52
CA PRO A 23 -9.00 12.67 -3.65
C PRO A 23 -9.50 12.77 -5.10
N LEU A 24 -10.11 11.70 -5.59
CA LEU A 24 -10.90 11.67 -6.81
C LEU A 24 -12.38 11.46 -6.42
N SER A 25 -13.21 11.01 -7.35
CA SER A 25 -14.63 10.77 -7.06
C SER A 25 -14.86 9.30 -6.75
N GLU A 26 -15.68 9.00 -5.75
CA GLU A 26 -16.19 7.65 -5.48
C GLU A 26 -17.39 7.29 -6.38
N LYS A 27 -18.02 8.29 -7.01
CA LYS A 27 -19.29 8.13 -7.75
C LYS A 27 -19.12 8.03 -9.26
N GLU A 28 -18.03 8.58 -9.80
CA GLU A 28 -17.78 8.64 -11.23
C GLU A 28 -16.28 8.71 -11.53
N ILE A 29 -15.87 8.26 -12.71
CA ILE A 29 -14.46 8.28 -13.14
C ILE A 29 -13.98 9.71 -13.34
N LYS A 30 -12.77 10.02 -12.85
CA LYS A 30 -12.10 11.31 -13.05
C LYS A 30 -10.71 11.14 -13.65
N HIS A 31 -10.27 12.15 -14.41
CA HIS A 31 -8.89 12.25 -14.86
C HIS A 31 -8.03 12.89 -13.77
N LEU A 32 -6.88 12.26 -13.46
CA LEU A 32 -5.83 12.85 -12.63
C LEU A 32 -4.78 13.51 -13.55
N ILE A 33 -4.53 14.81 -13.37
CA ILE A 33 -3.53 15.56 -14.14
C ILE A 33 -2.42 16.01 -13.20
N LEU A 34 -1.19 15.53 -13.43
CA LEU A 34 0.00 15.96 -12.70
C LEU A 34 0.74 17.04 -13.48
N THR A 35 0.78 18.26 -12.93
CA THR A 35 1.46 19.42 -13.53
C THR A 35 2.37 20.12 -12.51
N GLY A 36 3.24 21.02 -12.98
CA GLY A 36 4.19 21.75 -12.14
C GLY A 36 5.55 21.94 -12.79
N ARG A 37 6.42 22.73 -12.16
CA ARG A 37 7.78 23.01 -12.64
C ARG A 37 8.64 21.74 -12.76
N ASN A 38 9.76 21.81 -13.45
CA ASN A 38 10.74 20.71 -13.46
C ASN A 38 11.22 20.42 -12.04
N GLY A 39 11.52 19.15 -11.75
CA GLY A 39 11.95 18.72 -10.41
C GLY A 39 10.84 18.59 -9.36
N SER A 40 9.59 18.98 -9.65
CA SER A 40 8.44 18.88 -8.72
C SER A 40 7.93 17.46 -8.41
N GLY A 41 8.59 16.42 -8.94
CA GLY A 41 8.23 15.03 -8.63
C GLY A 41 7.20 14.36 -9.55
N LYS A 42 6.71 15.03 -10.61
CA LYS A 42 5.72 14.46 -11.56
C LYS A 42 6.08 13.04 -12.04
N THR A 43 7.27 12.90 -12.64
CA THR A 43 7.76 11.60 -13.15
C THR A 43 7.94 10.59 -12.02
N SER A 44 8.39 11.04 -10.85
CA SER A 44 8.60 10.19 -9.68
C SER A 44 7.30 9.56 -9.18
N VAL A 45 6.24 10.36 -9.11
CA VAL A 45 4.90 9.87 -8.73
C VAL A 45 4.40 8.87 -9.76
N ILE A 46 4.57 9.15 -11.06
CA ILE A 46 4.18 8.21 -12.14
C ILE A 46 4.98 6.90 -12.06
N GLU A 47 6.28 6.95 -11.78
CA GLU A 47 7.13 5.78 -11.59
C GLU A 47 6.64 4.92 -10.41
N SER A 48 6.39 5.54 -9.24
CA SER A 48 5.84 4.85 -8.06
C SER A 48 4.47 4.21 -8.35
N LEU A 49 3.57 4.95 -9.01
CA LEU A 49 2.26 4.44 -9.44
C LEU A 49 2.40 3.25 -10.38
N SER A 50 3.27 3.34 -11.38
CA SER A 50 3.51 2.27 -12.35
C SER A 50 4.06 1.01 -11.68
N HIS A 51 4.98 1.17 -10.74
CA HIS A 51 5.52 0.05 -9.97
C HIS A 51 4.42 -0.65 -9.17
N TYR A 52 3.63 0.11 -8.41
CA TYR A 52 2.61 -0.48 -7.55
C TYR A 52 1.49 -1.14 -8.36
N LEU A 53 0.96 -0.47 -9.38
CA LEU A 53 -0.06 -1.04 -10.27
C LEU A 53 0.46 -2.28 -11.00
N GLY A 54 1.74 -2.29 -11.41
CA GLY A 54 2.39 -3.45 -12.00
C GLY A 54 2.44 -4.64 -11.03
N ALA A 55 2.80 -4.39 -9.78
CA ALA A 55 2.76 -5.43 -8.73
C ALA A 55 1.34 -5.96 -8.50
N VAL A 56 0.33 -5.09 -8.51
CA VAL A 56 -1.09 -5.47 -8.36
C VAL A 56 -1.57 -6.33 -9.53
N ALA A 57 -1.22 -5.95 -10.76
CA ALA A 57 -1.72 -6.63 -11.95
C ALA A 57 -1.04 -7.97 -12.24
N ALA A 58 0.23 -8.13 -11.87
CA ALA A 58 1.07 -9.21 -12.40
C ALA A 58 1.81 -10.05 -11.35
N SER A 59 1.83 -9.66 -10.07
CA SER A 59 2.68 -10.36 -9.10
C SER A 59 1.90 -11.31 -8.20
N GLU A 60 2.16 -12.61 -8.36
CA GLU A 60 1.77 -13.62 -7.38
C GLU A 60 2.41 -13.34 -6.01
N GLN A 61 3.61 -12.73 -6.02
CA GLN A 61 4.31 -12.27 -4.83
C GLN A 61 3.50 -11.27 -4.01
N LEU A 62 2.87 -10.25 -4.61
CA LEU A 62 2.04 -9.31 -3.85
C LEU A 62 0.88 -10.03 -3.19
N LYS A 63 0.21 -10.94 -3.92
CA LYS A 63 -0.89 -11.71 -3.36
C LYS A 63 -0.43 -12.51 -2.13
N GLN A 64 0.66 -13.26 -2.26
CA GLN A 64 1.23 -14.02 -1.15
C GLN A 64 1.61 -13.13 0.04
N THR A 65 2.31 -12.02 -0.21
CA THR A 65 2.69 -11.05 0.83
C THR A 65 1.46 -10.50 1.57
N VAL A 66 0.41 -10.13 0.84
CA VAL A 66 -0.84 -9.62 1.44
C VAL A 66 -1.56 -10.71 2.24
N ASP A 67 -1.61 -11.94 1.72
CA ASP A 67 -2.26 -13.06 2.41
C ASP A 67 -1.53 -13.40 3.72
N PHE A 68 -0.20 -13.48 3.71
CA PHE A 68 0.61 -13.68 4.92
C PHE A 68 0.49 -12.50 5.89
N LEU A 69 0.51 -11.27 5.39
CA LEU A 69 0.34 -10.07 6.21
C LEU A 69 -0.99 -10.12 6.99
N LYS A 70 -2.10 -10.42 6.30
CA LYS A 70 -3.43 -10.57 6.92
C LYS A 70 -3.49 -11.72 7.91
N TYR A 71 -2.87 -12.85 7.59
CA TYR A 71 -2.79 -14.01 8.49
C TYR A 71 -2.11 -13.63 9.80
N HIS A 72 -0.91 -13.06 9.74
CA HIS A 72 -0.14 -12.69 10.93
C HIS A 72 -0.80 -11.54 11.70
N GLU A 73 -1.45 -10.58 11.01
CA GLU A 73 -2.23 -9.53 11.67
C GLU A 73 -3.37 -10.12 12.52
N LYS A 74 -4.10 -11.09 11.98
CA LYS A 74 -5.20 -11.76 12.68
C LYS A 74 -4.68 -12.58 13.87
N ALA A 75 -3.62 -13.37 13.67
CA ALA A 75 -3.00 -14.16 14.74
C ALA A 75 -2.53 -13.27 15.89
N LEU A 76 -1.89 -12.12 15.59
CA LEU A 76 -1.49 -11.15 16.60
C LEU A 76 -2.66 -10.61 17.41
N LYS A 77 -3.76 -10.22 16.75
CA LYS A 77 -4.97 -9.72 17.43
C LYS A 77 -5.56 -10.78 18.37
N GLU A 78 -5.58 -12.04 17.96
CA GLU A 78 -6.09 -13.16 18.78
C GLU A 78 -5.20 -13.42 20.00
N LEU A 79 -3.87 -13.49 19.82
CA LEU A 79 -2.91 -13.69 20.90
C LEU A 79 -2.95 -12.54 21.92
N GLN A 80 -3.02 -11.30 21.42
CA GLN A 80 -3.16 -10.11 22.26
C GLN A 80 -4.47 -10.14 23.08
N ALA A 81 -5.58 -10.54 22.46
CA ALA A 81 -6.87 -10.66 23.15
C ALA A 81 -6.85 -11.74 24.24
N GLN A 82 -6.05 -12.79 24.06
CA GLN A 82 -5.82 -13.85 25.07
C GLN A 82 -4.83 -13.44 26.15
N GLY A 83 -4.20 -12.27 26.04
CA GLY A 83 -3.15 -11.82 26.97
C GLY A 83 -1.87 -12.63 26.90
N GLU A 84 -1.60 -13.27 25.75
CA GLU A 84 -0.39 -14.06 25.50
C GLU A 84 0.88 -13.18 25.58
N LYS A 85 1.93 -13.69 26.23
CA LYS A 85 3.20 -12.99 26.45
C LYS A 85 4.45 -13.86 26.20
N SER A 86 4.25 -15.08 25.69
CA SER A 86 5.34 -16.04 25.41
C SER A 86 6.11 -15.69 24.14
N SER A 87 7.06 -16.55 23.75
CA SER A 87 7.81 -16.39 22.50
C SER A 87 6.93 -16.34 21.25
N LYS A 88 5.73 -16.94 21.31
CA LYS A 88 4.80 -17.00 20.18
C LYS A 88 4.39 -15.61 19.69
N ILE A 89 4.04 -14.69 20.59
CA ILE A 89 3.64 -13.33 20.18
C ILE A 89 4.82 -12.57 19.54
N ILE A 90 6.04 -12.78 20.03
CA ILE A 90 7.25 -12.16 19.46
C ILE A 90 7.55 -12.69 18.05
N GLU A 91 7.36 -13.98 17.83
CA GLU A 91 7.53 -14.63 16.51
C GLU A 91 6.52 -14.10 15.49
N GLU A 92 5.24 -14.05 15.87
CA GLU A 92 4.16 -13.51 15.04
C GLU A 92 4.39 -12.02 14.72
N GLU A 93 4.86 -11.23 15.69
CA GLU A 93 5.20 -9.82 15.47
C GLU A 93 6.34 -9.65 14.47
N ARG A 94 7.35 -10.53 14.54
CA ARG A 94 8.48 -10.51 13.60
C ARG A 94 8.01 -10.84 12.19
N ALA A 95 7.17 -11.87 12.04
CA ALA A 95 6.60 -12.25 10.75
C ALA A 95 5.73 -11.12 10.17
N PHE A 96 4.83 -10.55 10.98
CA PHE A 96 4.01 -9.40 10.58
C PHE A 96 4.88 -8.21 10.12
N ARG A 97 5.91 -7.83 10.90
CA ARG A 97 6.83 -6.74 10.52
C ARG A 97 7.55 -7.02 9.21
N HIS A 98 7.95 -8.27 8.97
CA HIS A 98 8.61 -8.68 7.73
C HIS A 98 7.69 -8.48 6.53
N TYR A 99 6.50 -9.08 6.53
CA TYR A 99 5.56 -8.96 5.41
C TYR A 99 5.03 -7.54 5.23
N LYS A 100 4.87 -6.77 6.32
CA LYS A 100 4.53 -5.35 6.24
C LYS A 100 5.60 -4.57 5.49
N THR A 101 6.88 -4.80 5.83
CA THR A 101 8.00 -4.13 5.15
C THR A 101 8.06 -4.48 3.67
N GLU A 102 7.85 -5.75 3.31
CA GLU A 102 7.80 -6.16 1.90
C GLU A 102 6.61 -5.55 1.15
N PHE A 103 5.44 -5.45 1.80
CA PHE A 103 4.28 -4.78 1.23
C PHE A 103 4.55 -3.28 0.98
N GLU A 104 5.13 -2.57 1.94
CA GLU A 104 5.46 -1.14 1.78
C GLU A 104 6.47 -0.89 0.65
N LYS A 105 7.43 -1.80 0.44
CA LYS A 105 8.34 -1.72 -0.72
C LYS A 105 7.58 -1.84 -2.04
N LEU A 106 6.59 -2.72 -2.12
CA LEU A 106 5.78 -2.91 -3.33
C LEU A 106 4.92 -1.68 -3.65
N LYS A 107 4.39 -1.02 -2.62
CA LYS A 107 3.65 0.25 -2.73
C LYS A 107 4.48 1.41 -3.28
N SER A 108 5.81 1.38 -3.13
CA SER A 108 6.72 2.40 -3.66
C SER A 108 6.37 3.83 -3.19
N GLY A 109 5.89 3.97 -1.95
CA GLY A 109 5.54 5.25 -1.35
C GLY A 109 4.20 5.85 -1.79
N VAL A 110 3.35 5.08 -2.48
CA VAL A 110 1.98 5.47 -2.84
C VAL A 110 0.95 4.43 -2.36
N ASP A 111 -0.25 4.90 -2.05
CA ASP A 111 -1.41 4.07 -1.75
C ASP A 111 -2.58 4.45 -2.64
N LEU A 112 -3.40 3.47 -2.99
CA LEU A 112 -4.46 3.60 -3.98
C LEU A 112 -5.77 3.05 -3.41
N LYS A 113 -6.82 3.86 -3.51
CA LYS A 113 -8.20 3.40 -3.28
C LYS A 113 -8.93 3.33 -4.61
N PHE A 114 -9.70 2.26 -4.79
CA PHE A 114 -10.51 2.00 -5.97
C PHE A 114 -11.99 1.95 -5.61
#